data_AF-A0A1N7L8M1-F1
#
_entry.id   AF-A0A1N7L8M1-F1
#
_cell.length_a   1.000
_cell.length_b   1.000
_cell.length_c   1.000
_cell.angle_alpha   90.00
_cell.angle_beta   90.00
_cell.angle_gamma   90.00
#
_symmetry.space_group_name_H-M   'P 1'
#
loop_
_entity.id
_entity.type
_entity.pdbx_description
1 polymer ?
#
loop_
_entity_poly.entity_id
_entity_poly.type
_entity_poly.pdbx_seq_one_letter_code
_entity_poly.pdbx_strand_id
1 'polypeptide(L)'
;MNTKSWKEINDEVYGVKGTERRDESERDFESFKIGLLLKKASEDKNLTQEQLAELVDKKRTYISRVENNGSNLTLKTLYEIVEKGLGGKVKISIEL
;
A
#
# COMPACT_ATOMS: atom_id res chain seq x y z
N MET A 1 -18.56 30.31 5.59
CA MET A 1 -18.39 29.11 4.72
C MET A 1 -18.96 27.92 5.46
N ASN A 2 -19.75 27.08 4.81
CA ASN A 2 -20.26 25.85 5.43
C ASN A 2 -19.25 24.73 5.13
N THR A 3 -18.52 24.26 6.14
CA THR A 3 -17.47 23.24 5.99
C THR A 3 -18.01 21.89 6.43
N LYS A 4 -17.94 20.89 5.55
CA LYS A 4 -18.22 19.49 5.91
C LYS A 4 -16.95 18.81 6.40
N SER A 5 -17.07 17.98 7.40
CA SER A 5 -16.00 17.10 7.87
C SER A 5 -15.69 16.02 6.84
N TRP A 6 -14.47 15.47 6.89
CA TRP A 6 -14.08 14.35 6.04
C TRP A 6 -15.01 13.14 6.20
N LYS A 7 -15.55 12.92 7.41
CA LYS A 7 -16.52 11.85 7.67
C LYS A 7 -17.83 12.10 6.91
N GLU A 8 -18.38 13.30 6.99
CA GLU A 8 -19.64 13.64 6.31
C GLU A 8 -19.52 13.53 4.79
N ILE A 9 -18.41 14.00 4.22
CA ILE A 9 -18.14 13.87 2.79
C ILE A 9 -18.06 12.40 2.39
N ASN A 10 -17.42 11.59 3.22
CA ASN A 10 -17.26 10.16 2.98
C ASN A 10 -18.57 9.39 3.01
N ASP A 11 -19.40 9.67 4.02
CA ASP A 11 -20.72 9.04 4.17
C ASP A 11 -21.64 9.42 2.99
N GLU A 12 -21.53 10.66 2.49
CA GLU A 12 -22.30 11.15 1.34
C GLU A 12 -21.84 10.57 0.00
N VAL A 13 -20.53 10.43 -0.22
CA VAL A 13 -19.95 10.01 -1.52
C VAL A 13 -19.83 8.49 -1.64
N TYR A 14 -19.44 7.80 -0.57
CA TYR A 14 -19.13 6.37 -0.59
C TYR A 14 -20.12 5.53 0.20
N GLY A 15 -21.06 6.17 0.91
CA GLY A 15 -21.96 5.51 1.86
C GLY A 15 -21.35 5.42 3.25
N VAL A 16 -22.20 5.11 4.22
CA VAL A 16 -21.78 4.85 5.60
C VAL A 16 -20.96 3.56 5.69
N LYS A 17 -20.13 3.45 6.73
CA LYS A 17 -19.36 2.22 7.03
C LYS A 17 -20.26 0.98 7.09
N GLY A 18 -19.79 -0.12 6.50
CA GLY A 18 -20.53 -1.37 6.38
C GLY A 18 -21.46 -1.45 5.16
N THR A 19 -21.47 -0.43 4.30
CA THR A 19 -22.10 -0.54 2.97
C THR A 19 -21.10 -1.10 1.98
N GLU A 20 -21.56 -1.89 1.00
CA GLU A 20 -20.71 -2.56 0.00
C GLU A 20 -19.75 -1.59 -0.68
N ARG A 21 -20.26 -0.45 -1.19
CA ARG A 21 -19.45 0.60 -1.82
C ARG A 21 -18.39 1.18 -0.89
N ARG A 22 -18.75 1.40 0.39
CA ARG A 22 -17.83 1.94 1.38
C ARG A 22 -16.72 0.95 1.68
N ASP A 23 -17.08 -0.32 1.87
CA ASP A 23 -16.16 -1.39 2.21
C ASP A 23 -15.22 -1.71 1.03
N GLU A 24 -15.70 -1.65 -0.20
CA GLU A 24 -14.87 -1.74 -1.41
C GLU A 24 -13.82 -0.61 -1.46
N SER A 25 -14.27 0.63 -1.27
CA SER A 25 -13.37 1.79 -1.25
C SER A 25 -12.32 1.70 -0.14
N GLU A 26 -12.69 1.19 1.04
CA GLU A 26 -11.76 1.00 2.14
C GLU A 26 -10.76 -0.13 1.84
N ARG A 27 -11.18 -1.23 1.20
CA ARG A 27 -10.27 -2.31 0.75
C ARG A 27 -9.24 -1.84 -0.28
N ASP A 28 -9.68 -1.05 -1.26
CA ASP A 28 -8.77 -0.48 -2.26
C ASP A 28 -7.76 0.47 -1.60
N PHE A 29 -8.23 1.26 -0.63
CA PHE A 29 -7.36 2.15 0.14
C PHE A 29 -6.31 1.40 0.97
N GLU A 30 -6.66 0.28 1.62
CA GLU A 30 -5.69 -0.51 2.37
C GLU A 30 -4.59 -1.09 1.46
N SER A 31 -4.93 -1.49 0.22
CA SER A 31 -3.93 -1.94 -0.76
C SER A 31 -2.97 -0.81 -1.16
N PHE A 32 -3.51 0.40 -1.37
CA PHE A 32 -2.71 1.60 -1.64
C PHE A 32 -1.75 1.94 -0.49
N LYS A 33 -2.24 1.85 0.75
CA LYS A 33 -1.46 2.11 1.97
C LYS A 33 -0.25 1.19 2.12
N ILE A 34 -0.36 -0.09 1.72
CA ILE A 34 0.79 -1.00 1.70
C ILE A 34 1.89 -0.47 0.78
N GLY A 35 1.53 -0.01 -0.43
CA GLY A 35 2.50 0.58 -1.37
C GLY A 35 3.24 1.78 -0.78
N LEU A 36 2.51 2.69 -0.12
CA LEU A 36 3.11 3.84 0.56
C LEU A 36 4.04 3.45 1.71
N LEU A 37 3.69 2.43 2.49
CA LEU A 37 4.54 1.93 3.57
C LEU A 37 5.85 1.35 3.02
N LEU A 38 5.79 0.60 1.91
CA LEU A 38 6.98 0.09 1.23
C LEU A 38 7.85 1.23 0.72
N LYS A 39 7.26 2.22 0.05
CA LYS A 39 7.97 3.41 -0.44
C LYS A 39 8.72 4.12 0.67
N LYS A 40 8.03 4.38 1.78
CA LYS A 40 8.64 5.03 2.95
C LYS A 40 9.81 4.22 3.50
N ALA A 41 9.65 2.90 3.61
CA ALA A 41 10.73 2.03 4.08
C ALA A 41 11.93 2.02 3.12
N SER A 42 11.72 2.11 1.81
CA SER A 42 12.77 2.28 0.80
C SER A 42 13.51 3.61 0.97
N GLU A 43 12.76 4.70 1.17
CA GLU A 43 13.30 6.06 1.40
C GLU A 43 14.10 6.15 2.70
N ASP A 44 13.60 5.56 3.79
CA ASP A 44 14.31 5.47 5.08
C ASP A 44 15.63 4.70 4.96
N LYS A 45 15.74 3.80 3.98
CA LYS A 45 16.97 3.07 3.62
C LYS A 45 17.83 3.77 2.57
N ASN A 46 17.44 4.95 2.09
CA ASN A 46 18.11 5.67 1.01
C ASN A 46 18.23 4.85 -0.28
N LEU A 47 17.25 3.99 -0.56
CA LEU A 47 17.20 3.20 -1.79
C LEU A 47 16.33 3.89 -2.84
N THR A 48 16.85 3.98 -4.06
CA THR A 48 16.04 4.34 -5.23
C THR A 48 15.19 3.14 -5.68
N GLN A 49 14.14 3.42 -6.45
CA GLN A 49 13.31 2.37 -7.05
C GLN A 49 14.10 1.40 -7.95
N GLU A 50 15.18 1.87 -8.58
CA GLU A 50 16.06 1.02 -9.40
C GLU A 50 16.86 0.07 -8.51
N GLN A 51 17.52 0.59 -7.48
CA GLN A 51 18.32 -0.20 -6.55
C GLN A 51 17.47 -1.25 -5.82
N LEU A 52 16.28 -0.87 -5.36
CA LEU A 52 15.37 -1.84 -4.75
C LEU A 52 14.97 -2.93 -5.75
N ALA A 53 14.72 -2.57 -7.01
CA ALA A 53 14.35 -3.53 -8.05
C ALA A 53 15.47 -4.53 -8.34
N GLU A 54 16.73 -4.06 -8.39
CA GLU A 54 17.93 -4.90 -8.53
C GLU A 54 18.06 -5.89 -7.36
N LEU A 55 17.85 -5.42 -6.11
CA LEU A 55 17.95 -6.27 -4.91
C LEU A 55 16.94 -7.43 -4.89
N VAL A 56 15.79 -7.28 -5.55
CA VAL A 56 14.72 -8.29 -5.54
C VAL A 56 14.48 -8.96 -6.90
N ASP A 57 15.38 -8.75 -7.85
CA ASP A 57 15.29 -9.26 -9.22
C ASP A 57 13.92 -8.94 -9.86
N LYS A 58 13.61 -7.65 -9.94
CA LYS A 58 12.39 -7.11 -10.55
C LYS A 58 12.73 -5.93 -11.45
N LYS A 59 11.76 -5.52 -12.27
CA LYS A 59 11.88 -4.29 -13.07
C LYS A 59 11.58 -3.07 -12.19
N ARG A 60 12.31 -1.96 -12.39
CA ARG A 60 12.00 -0.66 -11.78
C ARG A 60 10.53 -0.24 -11.92
N THR A 61 9.95 -0.47 -13.11
CA THR A 61 8.53 -0.16 -13.38
C THR A 61 7.56 -1.00 -12.58
N TYR A 62 7.98 -2.19 -12.13
CA TYR A 62 7.19 -3.00 -11.21
C TYR A 62 7.23 -2.41 -9.80
N ILE A 63 8.43 -2.10 -9.27
CA ILE A 63 8.58 -1.43 -7.96
C ILE A 63 7.81 -0.10 -7.93
N SER A 64 7.91 0.70 -8.99
CA SER A 64 7.20 1.96 -9.10
C SER A 64 5.67 1.82 -9.03
N ARG A 65 5.11 0.76 -9.63
CA ARG A 65 3.66 0.46 -9.55
C ARG A 65 3.24 -0.01 -8.15
N VAL A 66 4.07 -0.84 -7.51
CA VAL A 66 3.83 -1.32 -6.15
C VAL A 66 3.80 -0.14 -5.17
N GLU A 67 4.81 0.72 -5.22
CA GLU A 67 4.98 1.84 -4.28
C GLU A 67 3.97 2.97 -4.49
N ASN A 68 3.53 3.24 -5.73
CA ASN A 68 2.69 4.39 -6.02
C ASN A 68 1.20 4.07 -6.22
N ASN A 69 0.83 2.84 -6.58
CA ASN A 69 -0.56 2.52 -6.93
C ASN A 69 -1.15 1.37 -6.10
N GLY A 70 -0.40 0.81 -5.13
CA GLY A 70 -0.86 -0.32 -4.32
C GLY A 70 -1.24 -1.55 -5.16
N SER A 71 -0.64 -1.69 -6.36
CA SER A 71 -1.01 -2.69 -7.35
C SER A 71 -1.00 -4.10 -6.74
N ASN A 72 -1.89 -4.99 -7.22
CA ASN A 72 -2.02 -6.40 -6.84
C ASN A 72 -0.66 -7.07 -6.54
N LEU A 73 -0.27 -7.00 -5.27
CA LEU A 73 0.98 -7.51 -4.74
C LEU A 73 0.69 -8.89 -4.16
N THR A 74 1.41 -9.90 -4.63
CA THR A 74 1.32 -11.21 -3.98
C THR A 74 2.05 -11.17 -2.64
N LEU A 75 1.63 -12.00 -1.68
CA LEU A 75 2.37 -12.15 -0.42
C LEU A 75 3.83 -12.52 -0.66
N LYS A 76 4.11 -13.40 -1.63
CA LYS A 76 5.49 -13.75 -2.04
C LYS A 76 6.31 -12.51 -2.38
N THR A 77 5.75 -11.61 -3.17
CA THR A 77 6.44 -10.38 -3.56
C THR A 77 6.61 -9.43 -2.36
N LEU A 78 5.62 -9.34 -1.47
CA LEU A 78 5.76 -8.57 -0.24
C LEU A 78 6.95 -9.07 0.59
N TYR A 79 7.08 -10.39 0.77
CA TYR A 79 8.24 -10.98 1.45
C TYR A 79 9.55 -10.71 0.70
N GLU A 80 9.59 -10.83 -0.63
CA GLU A 80 10.79 -10.49 -1.42
C GLU A 80 11.22 -9.04 -1.20
N ILE A 81 10.29 -8.09 -1.30
CA ILE A 81 10.57 -6.66 -1.11
C ILE A 81 11.02 -6.38 0.32
N VAL A 82 10.27 -6.85 1.32
CA VAL A 82 10.54 -6.50 2.71
C VAL A 82 11.78 -7.22 3.25
N GLU A 83 11.92 -8.52 3.01
CA GLU A 83 12.97 -9.32 3.66
C GLU A 83 14.28 -9.31 2.86
N LYS A 84 14.23 -9.40 1.52
CA LYS A 84 15.43 -9.37 0.69
C LYS A 84 15.84 -7.96 0.31
N GLY A 85 14.89 -7.14 -0.16
CA GLY A 85 15.18 -5.77 -0.59
C GLY A 85 15.43 -4.83 0.59
N LEU A 86 14.52 -4.85 1.56
CA LEU A 86 14.53 -3.93 2.69
C LEU A 86 15.09 -4.55 3.97
N GLY A 87 15.55 -5.81 3.99
CA GLY A 87 16.14 -6.44 5.19
C GLY A 87 15.27 -6.40 6.45
N GLY A 88 13.96 -6.25 6.30
CA GLY A 88 12.97 -6.21 7.36
C GLY A 88 12.33 -7.58 7.62
N LYS A 89 11.17 -7.56 8.29
CA LYS A 89 10.33 -8.76 8.51
C LYS A 89 8.87 -8.40 8.32
N VAL A 90 8.13 -9.25 7.62
CA VAL A 90 6.67 -9.10 7.49
C VAL A 90 6.00 -9.76 8.69
N LYS A 91 5.02 -9.09 9.30
CA LYS A 91 4.11 -9.67 10.28
C LYS A 91 2.68 -9.50 9.79
N ILE A 92 1.93 -10.59 9.70
CA ILE A 92 0.53 -10.61 9.28
C ILE A 92 -0.29 -11.16 10.45
N SER A 93 -1.32 -10.44 10.85
CA SER A 93 -2.33 -10.90 11.81
C SER A 93 -3.68 -11.00 11.11
N ILE A 94 -4.44 -12.03 11.46
CA ILE A 94 -5.82 -12.22 11.00
C ILE A 94 -6.69 -12.24 12.26
N GLU A 95 -7.69 -11.37 12.29
CA GLU A 95 -8.71 -11.32 13.34
C GLU A 95 -10.02 -11.88 12.76
N LEU A 96 -10.78 -12.64 13.56
CA LEU A 96 -12.04 -13.28 13.19
C LEU A 96 -13.21 -12.62 13.93
#